data_AF-A0A952JHT5-F1
#
_entry.id   AF-A0A952JHT5-F1
#
_cell.length_a   1.000
_cell.length_b   1.000
_cell.length_c   1.000
_cell.angle_alpha   90.00
_cell.angle_beta   90.00
_cell.angle_gamma   90.00
#
_symmetry.space_group_name_H-M   'P 1'
#
loop_
_entity.id
_entity.type
_entity.pdbx_description
1 polymer ?
#
loop_
_entity_poly.entity_id
_entity_poly.type
_entity_poly.pdbx_seq_one_letter_code
_entity_poly.pdbx_strand_id
1 'polypeptide(L)'
;MVKQTQNDNSKNHFRTPGENAWEETATQELNGAHPFEKLVIRKHGLTIEPYYKKSKNQVSFTLPVSDSKLMGARAWQNMAMVTIADEKKANAEALHYLNTGADGILFAVTRSDISFSLLLADIEVEHCAVSLLLESGCEGEAEPFLQHIGNKAISGCIFYKSPAQASFSESTTSFITCGIYCKPNENPIDELMSSLHAGVALLDKFTDRGLPAQVVATQIGFYCSVDADFFLSIAKLKALRILWNNILAAYNVTGATQIHTVSTAWIKDSFQPHGNLIKSTTAALAAIMGGCNYLTIQPESESEPGNRAARLVSNVLRDESHLAKVADPTAGSYYLDSLITQLVEKSWQQFLTSTNV
;
A
#
# COMPACT_ATOMS: atom_id res chain seq x y z
N MET A 1 -15.29 5.02 -47.70
CA MET A 1 -16.58 4.31 -47.65
C MET A 1 -16.59 3.48 -46.37
N VAL A 2 -17.11 4.07 -45.30
CA VAL A 2 -17.14 3.48 -43.95
C VAL A 2 -18.21 2.38 -43.98
N LYS A 3 -17.81 1.12 -43.79
CA LYS A 3 -18.76 0.04 -43.54
C LYS A 3 -19.37 0.29 -42.16
N GLN A 4 -20.67 0.55 -42.16
CA GLN A 4 -21.51 0.66 -40.98
C GLN A 4 -21.28 -0.54 -40.05
N THR A 5 -21.11 -0.22 -38.78
CA THR A 5 -21.24 -1.10 -37.62
C THR A 5 -22.46 -2.00 -37.77
N GLN A 6 -22.24 -3.29 -37.97
CA GLN A 6 -23.22 -4.30 -37.63
C GLN A 6 -23.38 -4.26 -36.11
N ASN A 7 -24.55 -3.77 -35.65
CA ASN A 7 -25.03 -4.03 -34.31
C ASN A 7 -25.03 -5.54 -34.08
N ASP A 8 -24.09 -6.02 -33.28
CA ASP A 8 -24.07 -7.39 -32.78
C ASP A 8 -25.18 -7.52 -31.72
N ASN A 9 -26.42 -7.59 -32.20
CA ASN A 9 -27.56 -8.04 -31.43
C ASN A 9 -27.48 -9.57 -31.29
N SER A 10 -26.45 -10.07 -30.61
CA SER A 10 -26.46 -11.42 -30.07
C SER A 10 -27.59 -11.47 -29.03
N LYS A 11 -28.76 -11.90 -29.48
CA LYS A 11 -29.95 -12.14 -28.66
C LYS A 11 -29.54 -13.01 -27.47
N ASN A 12 -29.68 -12.46 -26.26
CA ASN A 12 -29.63 -13.18 -24.99
C ASN A 12 -30.63 -14.34 -25.01
N HIS A 13 -30.19 -15.54 -25.42
CA HIS A 13 -30.93 -16.78 -25.24
C HIS A 13 -30.87 -17.32 -23.81
N PHE A 14 -30.01 -16.73 -22.97
CA PHE A 14 -29.94 -17.03 -21.55
C PHE A 14 -30.72 -15.96 -20.76
N ARG A 15 -31.63 -16.41 -19.88
CA ARG A 15 -32.15 -15.54 -18.82
C ARG A 15 -30.97 -15.22 -17.91
N THR A 16 -30.70 -13.95 -17.61
CA THR A 16 -29.85 -13.59 -16.47
C THR A 16 -30.57 -14.11 -15.23
N PRO A 17 -30.07 -15.14 -14.53
CA PRO A 17 -30.74 -15.65 -13.35
C PRO A 17 -30.81 -14.52 -12.33
N GLY A 18 -32.02 -14.21 -11.85
CA GLY A 18 -32.18 -13.27 -10.74
C GLY A 18 -31.61 -13.87 -9.44
N GLU A 19 -31.35 -13.03 -8.45
CA GLU A 19 -30.87 -13.43 -7.12
C GLU A 19 -31.69 -14.59 -6.53
N ASN A 20 -33.02 -14.53 -6.63
CA ASN A 20 -33.91 -15.59 -6.16
C ASN A 20 -33.62 -16.95 -6.83
N ALA A 21 -33.30 -16.96 -8.12
CA ALA A 21 -33.01 -18.20 -8.84
C ALA A 21 -31.64 -18.79 -8.42
N TRP A 22 -30.66 -17.93 -8.13
CA TRP A 22 -29.38 -18.36 -7.57
C TRP A 22 -29.57 -18.91 -6.15
N GLU A 23 -30.33 -18.21 -5.30
CA GLU A 23 -30.58 -18.60 -3.92
C GLU A 23 -31.35 -19.91 -3.82
N GLU A 24 -32.38 -20.10 -4.66
CA GLU A 24 -33.11 -21.38 -4.77
C GLU A 24 -32.16 -22.53 -5.13
N THR A 25 -31.30 -22.33 -6.13
CA THR A 25 -30.32 -23.35 -6.58
C THR A 25 -29.30 -23.65 -5.49
N ALA A 26 -28.71 -22.63 -4.87
CA ALA A 26 -27.75 -22.79 -3.80
C ALA A 26 -28.38 -23.46 -2.56
N THR A 27 -29.64 -23.14 -2.23
CA THR A 27 -30.38 -23.79 -1.15
C THR A 27 -30.57 -25.28 -1.42
N GLN A 28 -30.89 -25.66 -2.66
CA GLN A 28 -31.00 -27.06 -3.07
C GLN A 28 -29.66 -27.80 -2.91
N GLU A 29 -28.56 -27.21 -3.38
CA GLU A 29 -27.20 -27.79 -3.22
C GLU A 29 -26.76 -27.89 -1.77
N LEU A 30 -27.25 -27.00 -0.91
CA LEU A 30 -26.95 -27.00 0.52
C LEU A 30 -27.88 -27.89 1.36
N ASN A 31 -28.67 -28.76 0.72
CA ASN A 31 -29.65 -29.66 1.35
C ASN A 31 -30.71 -28.91 2.17
N GLY A 32 -31.23 -27.80 1.64
CA GLY A 32 -32.27 -27.00 2.27
C GLY A 32 -31.78 -25.93 3.25
N ALA A 33 -30.46 -25.82 3.47
CA ALA A 33 -29.89 -24.76 4.31
C ALA A 33 -29.75 -23.44 3.54
N HIS A 34 -30.08 -22.32 4.19
CA HIS A 34 -30.04 -21.00 3.57
C HIS A 34 -28.60 -20.53 3.28
N PRO A 35 -28.24 -20.16 2.02
CA PRO A 35 -26.88 -19.81 1.65
C PRO A 35 -26.29 -18.65 2.45
N PHE A 36 -27.05 -17.58 2.68
CA PHE A 36 -26.61 -16.41 3.46
C PHE A 36 -26.56 -16.66 4.97
N GLU A 37 -26.97 -17.83 5.45
CA GLU A 37 -26.75 -18.23 6.84
C GLU A 37 -25.55 -19.18 6.94
N LYS A 38 -25.46 -20.14 6.02
CA LYS A 38 -24.48 -21.24 6.07
C LYS A 38 -23.11 -20.88 5.50
N LEU A 39 -23.03 -20.03 4.47
CA LEU A 39 -21.79 -19.75 3.75
C LEU A 39 -21.16 -18.40 4.10
N VAL A 40 -21.81 -17.61 4.97
CA VAL A 40 -21.28 -16.30 5.37
C VAL A 40 -20.07 -16.47 6.26
N ILE A 41 -18.97 -15.83 5.86
CA ILE A 41 -17.74 -15.78 6.64
C ILE A 41 -17.73 -14.47 7.43
N ARG A 42 -17.52 -14.55 8.74
CA ARG A 42 -17.35 -13.37 9.61
C ARG A 42 -15.95 -13.37 10.18
N LYS A 43 -15.20 -12.28 9.93
CA LYS A 43 -13.81 -12.14 10.36
C LYS A 43 -13.55 -10.69 10.74
N HIS A 44 -13.03 -10.45 11.95
CA HIS A 44 -12.70 -9.11 12.45
C HIS A 44 -13.86 -8.10 12.35
N GLY A 45 -15.09 -8.55 12.61
CA GLY A 45 -16.28 -7.73 12.47
C GLY A 45 -16.69 -7.39 11.03
N LEU A 46 -16.00 -7.93 10.02
CA LEU A 46 -16.36 -7.86 8.60
C LEU A 46 -17.19 -9.09 8.22
N THR A 47 -18.15 -8.88 7.33
CA THR A 47 -19.02 -9.93 6.80
C THR A 47 -18.71 -10.14 5.33
N ILE A 48 -18.34 -11.37 4.98
CA ILE A 48 -18.13 -11.81 3.60
C ILE A 48 -19.30 -12.71 3.21
N GLU A 49 -20.10 -12.24 2.26
CA GLU A 49 -21.27 -12.93 1.74
C GLU A 49 -20.86 -13.85 0.58
N PRO A 50 -21.62 -14.95 0.35
CA PRO A 50 -21.33 -15.87 -0.76
C PRO A 50 -21.62 -15.25 -2.14
N TYR A 51 -22.39 -14.15 -2.20
CA TYR A 51 -22.79 -13.50 -3.44
C TYR A 51 -22.96 -11.99 -3.24
N TYR A 52 -22.53 -11.20 -4.22
CA TYR A 52 -22.58 -9.74 -4.18
C TYR A 52 -23.25 -9.17 -5.43
N LYS A 53 -23.99 -8.07 -5.25
CA LYS A 53 -24.67 -7.34 -6.32
C LYS A 53 -24.38 -5.84 -6.21
N LYS A 54 -24.65 -5.12 -7.30
CA LYS A 54 -24.57 -3.66 -7.33
C LYS A 54 -25.47 -3.05 -6.24
N SER A 55 -24.88 -2.33 -5.30
CA SER A 55 -25.60 -1.56 -4.27
C SER A 55 -25.42 -0.07 -4.50
N LYS A 56 -26.43 0.73 -4.16
CA LYS A 56 -26.33 2.21 -4.23
C LYS A 56 -25.61 2.83 -3.03
N ASN A 57 -25.53 2.10 -1.91
CA ASN A 57 -24.99 2.61 -0.65
C ASN A 57 -23.53 2.16 -0.42
N GLN A 58 -22.85 1.68 -1.45
CA GLN A 58 -21.45 1.28 -1.36
C GLN A 58 -20.53 2.42 -1.80
N VAL A 59 -19.41 2.56 -1.11
CA VAL A 59 -18.33 3.45 -1.48
C VAL A 59 -17.75 2.97 -2.82
N SER A 60 -17.95 3.76 -3.87
CA SER A 60 -17.32 3.55 -5.17
C SER A 60 -16.01 4.35 -5.20
N PHE A 61 -14.88 3.66 -5.16
CA PHE A 61 -13.56 4.27 -5.25
C PHE A 61 -12.77 3.70 -6.42
N THR A 62 -12.09 4.59 -7.14
CA THR A 62 -11.21 4.24 -8.26
C THR A 62 -9.87 4.90 -8.02
N LEU A 63 -8.79 4.14 -8.19
CA LEU A 63 -7.44 4.70 -8.11
C LEU A 63 -7.23 5.75 -9.22
N PRO A 64 -6.53 6.85 -8.92
CA PRO A 64 -6.19 7.83 -9.94
C PRO A 64 -5.24 7.22 -10.98
N VAL A 65 -5.36 7.68 -12.22
CA VAL A 65 -4.41 7.36 -13.28
C VAL A 65 -3.07 8.02 -12.94
N SER A 66 -1.98 7.27 -13.11
CA SER A 66 -0.64 7.82 -12.92
C SER A 66 -0.29 8.82 -14.03
N ASP A 67 0.39 9.90 -13.64
CA ASP A 67 0.99 10.86 -14.58
C ASP A 67 2.31 10.36 -15.21
N SER A 68 2.78 9.16 -14.82
CA SER A 68 4.03 8.60 -15.33
C SER A 68 3.92 8.23 -16.81
N LYS A 69 4.65 8.96 -17.65
CA LYS A 69 4.77 8.63 -19.08
C LYS A 69 5.52 7.32 -19.34
N LEU A 70 6.32 6.86 -18.37
CA LEU A 70 7.16 5.67 -18.50
C LEU A 70 6.48 4.41 -17.97
N MET A 71 5.79 4.51 -16.83
CA MET A 71 5.26 3.35 -16.11
C MET A 71 3.79 3.02 -16.39
N GLY A 72 3.13 3.75 -17.29
CA GLY A 72 1.75 3.49 -17.68
C GLY A 72 0.70 4.02 -16.70
N ALA A 73 -0.56 3.60 -16.87
CA ALA A 73 -1.70 4.11 -16.11
C ALA A 73 -1.65 3.76 -14.62
N ARG A 74 -0.93 2.69 -14.25
CA ARG A 74 -0.62 2.30 -12.86
C ARG A 74 0.89 2.24 -12.69
N ALA A 75 1.46 3.23 -12.00
CA ALA A 75 2.89 3.29 -11.69
C ALA A 75 3.17 2.94 -10.22
N TRP A 76 4.27 2.23 -9.97
CA TRP A 76 4.83 2.02 -8.63
C TRP A 76 6.34 1.81 -8.75
N GLN A 77 7.08 2.14 -7.69
CA GLN A 77 8.52 1.93 -7.59
C GLN A 77 8.81 0.58 -6.90
N ASN A 78 9.64 -0.24 -7.53
CA ASN A 78 10.17 -1.48 -6.95
C ASN A 78 11.31 -1.14 -5.97
N MET A 79 11.04 -1.24 -4.68
CA MET A 79 12.00 -0.88 -3.62
C MET A 79 12.66 -2.13 -3.05
N ALA A 80 14.00 -2.21 -3.13
CA ALA A 80 14.75 -3.25 -2.44
C ALA A 80 15.11 -2.77 -1.02
N MET A 81 14.96 -3.65 -0.03
CA MET A 81 15.29 -3.33 1.36
C MET A 81 16.74 -3.67 1.66
N VAL A 82 17.45 -2.78 2.36
CA VAL A 82 18.84 -2.98 2.81
C VAL A 82 18.93 -2.61 4.29
N THR A 83 19.39 -3.54 5.12
CA THR A 83 19.60 -3.28 6.56
C THR A 83 20.99 -2.69 6.80
N ILE A 84 21.09 -1.57 7.51
CA ILE A 84 22.37 -0.88 7.71
C ILE A 84 23.12 -1.45 8.92
N ALA A 85 23.86 -2.53 8.73
CA ALA A 85 24.86 -2.98 9.71
C ALA A 85 26.17 -2.18 9.57
N ASP A 86 26.63 -2.01 8.32
CA ASP A 86 27.86 -1.30 7.94
C ASP A 86 27.56 -0.52 6.65
N GLU A 87 27.91 0.78 6.61
CA GLU A 87 27.53 1.68 5.52
C GLU A 87 28.14 1.26 4.18
N LYS A 88 29.38 0.75 4.18
CA LYS A 88 30.05 0.35 2.93
C LYS A 88 29.45 -0.94 2.37
N LYS A 89 29.13 -1.90 3.25
CA LYS A 89 28.45 -3.14 2.83
C LYS A 89 27.03 -2.84 2.34
N ALA A 90 26.27 -2.04 3.09
CA ALA A 90 24.93 -1.62 2.71
C ALA A 90 24.93 -0.83 1.39
N ASN A 91 25.92 0.04 1.18
CA ASN A 91 26.11 0.75 -0.08
C ASN A 91 26.38 -0.21 -1.26
N ALA A 92 27.32 -1.14 -1.11
CA ALA A 92 27.64 -2.11 -2.16
C ALA A 92 26.42 -2.99 -2.52
N GLU A 93 25.64 -3.37 -1.51
CA GLU A 93 24.39 -4.11 -1.68
C GLU A 93 23.31 -3.27 -2.39
N ALA A 94 23.11 -2.02 -1.96
CA ALA A 94 22.19 -1.09 -2.60
C ALA A 94 22.54 -0.85 -4.08
N LEU A 95 23.81 -0.60 -4.39
CA LEU A 95 24.30 -0.46 -5.77
C LEU A 95 24.06 -1.73 -6.58
N HIS A 96 24.28 -2.91 -5.99
CA HIS A 96 23.97 -4.17 -6.66
C HIS A 96 22.48 -4.29 -6.98
N TYR A 97 21.57 -3.91 -6.07
CA TYR A 97 20.13 -3.98 -6.29
C TYR A 97 19.64 -2.99 -7.34
N LEU A 98 20.12 -1.75 -7.32
CA LEU A 98 19.82 -0.75 -8.34
C LEU A 98 20.27 -1.24 -9.73
N ASN A 99 21.46 -1.83 -9.83
CA ASN A 99 21.97 -2.39 -11.09
C ASN A 99 21.32 -3.72 -11.51
N THR A 100 20.46 -4.32 -10.67
CA THR A 100 19.81 -5.61 -10.94
C THR A 100 18.27 -5.55 -10.90
N GLY A 101 17.71 -4.35 -11.09
CA GLY A 101 16.29 -4.17 -11.40
C GLY A 101 15.42 -3.62 -10.26
N ALA A 102 16.02 -3.08 -9.19
CA ALA A 102 15.30 -2.23 -8.25
C ALA A 102 15.23 -0.79 -8.78
N ASP A 103 14.09 -0.12 -8.61
CA ASP A 103 13.92 1.30 -8.96
C ASP A 103 14.36 2.22 -7.80
N GLY A 104 14.51 1.66 -6.60
CA GLY A 104 14.95 2.40 -5.42
C GLY A 104 15.28 1.50 -4.24
N ILE A 105 15.77 2.13 -3.17
CA ILE A 105 16.24 1.46 -1.96
C ILE A 105 15.49 1.94 -0.73
N LEU A 106 15.01 0.99 0.08
CA LEU A 106 14.52 1.23 1.44
C LEU A 106 15.61 0.81 2.43
N PHE A 107 16.28 1.77 3.04
CA PHE A 107 17.24 1.47 4.09
C PHE A 107 16.53 1.28 5.44
N ALA A 108 16.69 0.11 6.05
CA ALA A 108 16.26 -0.15 7.42
C ALA A 108 17.36 0.34 8.38
N VAL A 109 17.06 1.41 9.10
CA VAL A 109 17.97 2.08 10.04
C VAL A 109 17.71 1.53 11.44
N THR A 110 18.60 0.64 11.89
CA THR A 110 18.50 -0.07 13.16
C THR A 110 19.51 0.39 14.21
N ARG A 111 20.33 1.41 13.87
CA ARG A 111 21.33 2.01 14.76
C ARG A 111 21.50 3.49 14.45
N SER A 112 22.08 4.21 15.40
CA SER A 112 22.49 5.62 15.26
C SER A 112 23.86 5.77 14.61
N ASP A 113 24.25 7.02 14.39
CA ASP A 113 25.55 7.47 13.88
C ASP A 113 25.83 6.93 12.47
N ILE A 114 24.85 7.07 11.57
CA ILE A 114 24.97 6.62 10.18
C ILE A 114 25.80 7.62 9.38
N SER A 115 26.85 7.14 8.73
CA SER A 115 27.59 7.95 7.77
C SER A 115 26.91 7.95 6.40
N PHE A 116 26.01 8.92 6.16
CA PHE A 116 25.30 9.03 4.88
C PHE A 116 26.22 9.25 3.67
N SER A 117 27.39 9.87 3.86
CA SER A 117 28.40 9.99 2.80
C SER A 117 28.99 8.65 2.36
N LEU A 118 29.13 7.68 3.27
CA LEU A 118 29.54 6.32 2.95
C LEU A 118 28.38 5.50 2.41
N LEU A 119 27.19 5.64 3.02
CA LEU A 119 26.01 4.86 2.68
C LEU A 119 25.51 5.15 1.25
N LEU A 120 25.57 6.42 0.84
CA LEU A 120 25.06 6.90 -0.45
C LEU A 120 26.18 7.18 -1.46
N ALA A 121 27.41 6.73 -1.19
CA ALA A 121 28.52 6.84 -2.13
C ALA A 121 28.13 6.23 -3.49
N ASP A 122 28.36 6.96 -4.57
CA ASP A 122 28.05 6.54 -5.95
C ASP A 122 26.57 6.23 -6.24
N ILE A 123 25.65 6.49 -5.30
CA ILE A 123 24.20 6.42 -5.54
C ILE A 123 23.70 7.78 -6.02
N GLU A 124 23.27 7.83 -7.27
CA GLU A 124 22.67 9.03 -7.87
C GLU A 124 21.21 9.19 -7.41
N VAL A 125 21.03 9.72 -6.20
CA VAL A 125 19.71 9.84 -5.51
C VAL A 125 18.63 10.63 -6.27
N GLU A 126 18.99 11.38 -7.32
CA GLU A 126 18.05 12.10 -8.19
C GLU A 126 17.46 11.18 -9.29
N HIS A 127 18.01 9.99 -9.46
CA HIS A 127 17.64 9.02 -10.51
C HIS A 127 17.04 7.72 -9.96
N CYS A 128 17.02 7.55 -8.64
CA CYS A 128 16.36 6.42 -7.97
C CYS A 128 15.61 6.88 -6.72
N ALA A 129 14.61 6.13 -6.28
CA ALA A 129 13.95 6.41 -5.01
C ALA A 129 14.82 5.96 -3.84
N VAL A 130 14.90 6.77 -2.78
CA VAL A 130 15.60 6.42 -1.54
C VAL A 130 14.64 6.66 -0.38
N SER A 131 14.44 5.65 0.46
CA SER A 131 13.60 5.75 1.64
C SER A 131 14.34 5.25 2.88
N LEU A 132 13.99 5.78 4.05
CA LEU A 132 14.47 5.29 5.33
C LEU A 132 13.32 4.69 6.11
N LEU A 133 13.51 3.53 6.73
CA LEU A 133 12.65 3.01 7.78
C LEU A 133 13.42 3.11 9.09
N LEU A 134 13.02 4.06 9.94
CA LEU A 134 13.65 4.33 11.23
C LEU A 134 13.01 3.44 12.30
N GLU A 135 13.82 2.55 12.87
CA GLU A 135 13.45 1.82 14.08
C GLU A 135 13.29 2.76 15.28
N SER A 136 12.54 2.31 16.29
CA SER A 136 12.40 3.07 17.53
C SER A 136 13.76 3.30 18.19
N GLY A 137 14.09 4.57 18.48
CA GLY A 137 15.39 5.01 18.99
C GLY A 137 16.34 5.53 17.90
N CYS A 138 16.03 5.35 16.62
CA CYS A 138 16.85 5.82 15.50
C CYS A 138 16.26 7.06 14.79
N GLU A 139 15.23 7.68 15.37
CA GLU A 139 14.53 8.81 14.74
C GLU A 139 15.43 10.03 14.51
N GLY A 140 16.51 10.16 15.29
CA GLY A 140 17.53 11.20 15.13
C GLY A 140 18.29 11.17 13.80
N GLU A 141 18.30 10.05 13.08
CA GLU A 141 18.98 9.91 11.79
C GLU A 141 18.25 10.61 10.63
N ALA A 142 17.00 11.05 10.83
CA ALA A 142 16.25 11.78 9.82
C ALA A 142 16.91 13.11 9.44
N GLU A 143 17.37 13.88 10.42
CA GLU A 143 17.94 15.21 10.20
C GLU A 143 19.31 15.14 9.49
N PRO A 144 20.28 14.30 9.93
CA PRO A 144 21.53 14.11 9.18
C PRO A 144 21.33 13.61 7.75
N PHE A 145 20.33 12.74 7.50
CA PHE A 145 19.99 12.33 6.14
C PHE A 145 19.53 13.52 5.29
N LEU A 146 18.57 14.30 5.78
CA LEU A 146 18.03 15.46 5.06
C LEU A 146 19.13 16.51 4.79
N GLN A 147 20.01 16.74 5.77
CA GLN A 147 21.17 17.62 5.60
C GLN A 147 22.15 17.10 4.52
N HIS A 148 22.38 15.79 4.47
CA HIS A 148 23.24 15.17 3.46
C HIS A 148 22.66 15.28 2.04
N ILE A 149 21.34 15.07 1.90
CA ILE A 149 20.64 15.22 0.63
C ILE A 149 20.66 16.69 0.17
N GLY A 150 20.47 17.63 1.09
CA GLY A 150 20.39 19.06 0.80
C GLY A 150 19.20 19.38 -0.12
N ASN A 151 19.43 20.12 -1.20
CA ASN A 151 18.39 20.60 -2.11
C ASN A 151 18.18 19.71 -3.35
N LYS A 152 18.75 18.50 -3.37
CA LYS A 152 18.62 17.57 -4.50
C LYS A 152 17.16 17.16 -4.71
N ALA A 153 16.75 17.01 -5.97
CA ALA A 153 15.42 16.56 -6.31
C ALA A 153 15.28 15.05 -6.11
N ILE A 154 14.86 14.61 -4.92
CA ILE A 154 14.76 13.19 -4.59
C ILE A 154 13.31 12.70 -4.49
N SER A 155 13.14 11.39 -4.52
CA SER A 155 11.87 10.71 -4.28
C SER A 155 12.04 9.61 -3.23
N GLY A 156 10.95 9.29 -2.52
CA GLY A 156 10.95 8.35 -1.41
C GLY A 156 10.40 8.97 -0.13
N CYS A 157 10.69 8.34 1.00
CA CYS A 157 10.09 8.72 2.27
C CYS A 157 10.95 8.31 3.47
N ILE A 158 10.89 9.11 4.54
CA ILE A 158 11.35 8.71 5.88
C ILE A 158 10.15 8.20 6.66
N PHE A 159 10.15 6.91 6.99
CA PHE A 159 9.13 6.26 7.81
C PHE A 159 9.59 6.10 9.26
N TYR A 160 8.71 6.42 10.20
CA TYR A 160 8.99 6.32 11.63
C TYR A 160 8.12 5.23 12.26
N LYS A 161 8.74 4.27 12.95
CA LYS A 161 8.01 3.36 13.84
C LYS A 161 7.39 4.07 15.05
N SER A 162 7.92 5.23 15.41
CA SER A 162 7.36 6.13 16.41
C SER A 162 6.96 7.48 15.76
N PRO A 163 5.81 7.57 15.07
CA PRO A 163 5.43 8.76 14.29
C PRO A 163 5.43 10.06 15.08
N ALA A 164 5.14 10.04 16.38
CA ALA A 164 5.18 11.23 17.23
C ALA A 164 6.55 11.95 17.23
N GLN A 165 7.63 11.23 16.94
CA GLN A 165 8.99 11.75 16.86
C GLN A 165 9.37 12.25 15.45
N ALA A 166 8.47 12.19 14.47
CA ALA A 166 8.75 12.64 13.12
C ALA A 166 9.22 14.11 13.09
N SER A 167 10.23 14.34 12.27
CA SER A 167 10.76 15.66 11.95
C SER A 167 10.18 16.13 10.63
N PHE A 168 9.70 17.37 10.61
CA PHE A 168 9.22 18.01 9.40
C PHE A 168 10.35 18.78 8.75
N SER A 169 10.50 18.59 7.44
CA SER A 169 11.28 19.49 6.59
C SER A 169 10.46 19.79 5.35
N GLU A 170 10.37 21.07 5.00
CA GLU A 170 9.68 21.48 3.78
C GLU A 170 10.53 21.01 2.58
N SER A 171 10.13 19.91 1.98
CA SER A 171 10.76 19.43 0.76
C SER A 171 10.10 20.08 -0.44
N THR A 172 10.90 20.69 -1.32
CA THR A 172 10.46 21.20 -2.63
C THR A 172 10.27 20.08 -3.66
N THR A 173 10.40 18.83 -3.23
CA THR A 173 10.52 17.64 -4.08
C THR A 173 9.41 16.64 -3.78
N SER A 174 9.35 15.53 -4.53
CA SER A 174 8.37 14.44 -4.29
C SER A 174 8.70 13.58 -3.06
N PHE A 175 9.61 14.03 -2.19
CA PHE A 175 10.03 13.33 -1.00
C PHE A 175 9.14 13.65 0.20
N ILE A 176 8.88 12.61 1.01
CA ILE A 176 7.96 12.68 2.14
C ILE A 176 8.75 12.55 3.44
N THR A 177 8.69 13.57 4.30
CA THR A 177 9.49 13.57 5.54
C THR A 177 8.79 12.95 6.74
N CYS A 178 7.47 12.78 6.72
CA CYS A 178 6.67 12.30 7.86
C CYS A 178 5.90 11.02 7.51
N GLY A 179 6.61 9.96 7.17
CA GLY A 179 6.03 8.64 6.89
C GLY A 179 5.60 7.91 8.17
N ILE A 180 4.37 7.42 8.18
CA ILE A 180 3.77 6.70 9.30
C ILE A 180 3.94 5.19 9.09
N TYR A 181 4.60 4.51 10.03
CA TYR A 181 4.57 3.05 10.08
C TYR A 181 3.21 2.57 10.59
N CYS A 182 2.40 2.00 9.69
CA CYS A 182 1.14 1.36 10.04
C CYS A 182 1.46 0.04 10.74
N LYS A 183 1.35 0.03 12.07
CA LYS A 183 1.65 -1.15 12.89
C LYS A 183 0.70 -2.28 12.50
N PRO A 184 1.19 -3.42 11.98
CA PRO A 184 0.34 -4.54 11.60
C PRO A 184 -0.52 -5.01 12.78
N ASN A 185 -1.79 -5.29 12.52
CA ASN A 185 -2.73 -5.81 13.50
C ASN A 185 -3.58 -6.92 12.86
N GLU A 186 -3.99 -7.91 13.64
CA GLU A 186 -4.93 -8.92 13.17
C GLU A 186 -6.26 -8.29 12.73
N ASN A 187 -6.74 -7.31 13.51
CA ASN A 187 -7.91 -6.51 13.13
C ASN A 187 -7.50 -5.35 12.20
N PRO A 188 -7.89 -5.38 10.91
CA PRO A 188 -7.56 -4.33 9.96
C PRO A 188 -8.16 -2.97 10.33
N ILE A 189 -9.28 -2.96 11.08
CA ILE A 189 -9.91 -1.72 11.55
C ILE A 189 -8.98 -1.02 12.55
N ASP A 190 -8.40 -1.75 13.50
CA ASP A 190 -7.49 -1.19 14.51
C ASP A 190 -6.16 -0.70 13.89
N GLU A 191 -5.65 -1.39 12.86
CA GLU A 191 -4.49 -0.94 12.07
C GLU A 191 -4.79 0.39 11.37
N LEU A 192 -5.93 0.50 10.67
CA LEU A 192 -6.35 1.75 10.02
C LEU A 192 -6.50 2.88 11.06
N MET A 193 -7.18 2.58 12.16
CA MET A 193 -7.44 3.52 13.24
C MET A 193 -6.18 4.12 13.85
N SER A 194 -5.25 3.26 14.27
CA SER A 194 -3.97 3.71 14.82
C SER A 194 -3.17 4.57 13.84
N SER A 195 -3.22 4.21 12.54
CA SER A 195 -2.53 4.95 11.48
C SER A 195 -3.13 6.33 11.24
N LEU A 196 -4.46 6.44 11.25
CA LEU A 196 -5.17 7.71 11.06
C LEU A 196 -4.96 8.64 12.26
N HIS A 197 -5.02 8.13 13.49
CA HIS A 197 -4.69 8.92 14.69
C HIS A 197 -3.26 9.46 14.66
N ALA A 198 -2.29 8.64 14.23
CA ALA A 198 -0.91 9.11 14.05
C ALA A 198 -0.83 10.23 13.00
N GLY A 199 -1.57 10.13 11.90
CA GLY A 199 -1.63 11.17 10.86
C GLY A 199 -2.24 12.48 11.35
N VAL A 200 -3.34 12.41 12.11
CA VAL A 200 -3.98 13.59 12.71
C VAL A 200 -3.07 14.24 13.74
N ALA A 201 -2.46 13.45 14.62
CA ALA A 201 -1.50 13.97 15.59
C ALA A 201 -0.30 14.69 14.93
N LEU A 202 0.13 14.21 13.75
CA LEU A 202 1.17 14.89 12.96
C LEU A 202 0.67 16.18 12.31
N LEU A 203 -0.54 16.18 11.75
CA LEU A 203 -1.18 17.40 11.24
C LEU A 203 -1.23 18.46 12.35
N ASP A 204 -1.85 18.13 13.48
CA ASP A 204 -2.01 19.05 14.62
C ASP A 204 -0.66 19.55 15.13
N LYS A 205 0.30 18.64 15.38
CA LYS A 205 1.65 18.97 15.86
C LYS A 205 2.34 20.03 15.01
N PHE A 206 2.19 19.96 13.68
CA PHE A 206 2.88 20.87 12.77
C PHE A 206 2.05 22.12 12.44
N THR A 207 0.72 22.01 12.38
CA THR A 207 -0.14 23.20 12.24
C THR A 207 -0.11 24.09 13.47
N ASP A 208 -0.01 23.52 14.67
CA ASP A 208 0.13 24.27 15.93
C ASP A 208 1.45 25.03 16.00
N ARG A 209 2.46 24.59 15.24
CA ARG A 209 3.75 25.30 15.04
C ARG A 209 3.68 26.39 13.97
N GLY A 210 2.50 26.62 13.38
CA GLY A 210 2.25 27.66 12.37
C GLY A 210 2.50 27.23 10.93
N LEU A 211 2.74 25.94 10.66
CA LEU A 211 2.89 25.45 9.28
C LEU A 211 1.52 25.35 8.59
N PRO A 212 1.38 25.74 7.31
CA PRO A 212 0.12 25.59 6.60
C PRO A 212 -0.27 24.11 6.48
N ALA A 213 -1.52 23.77 6.83
CA ALA A 213 -2.03 22.40 6.78
C ALA A 213 -1.84 21.74 5.40
N GLN A 214 -1.96 22.53 4.32
CA GLN A 214 -1.76 22.05 2.95
C GLN A 214 -0.32 21.57 2.70
N VAL A 215 0.67 22.22 3.29
CA VAL A 215 2.08 21.81 3.18
C VAL A 215 2.30 20.54 4.00
N VAL A 216 1.83 20.50 5.25
CA VAL A 216 1.96 19.33 6.13
C VAL A 216 1.32 18.09 5.51
N ALA A 217 0.12 18.23 4.94
CA ALA A 217 -0.60 17.13 4.30
C ALA A 217 0.18 16.46 3.15
N THR A 218 0.99 17.23 2.41
CA THR A 218 1.85 16.67 1.34
C THR A 218 3.07 15.91 1.86
N GLN A 219 3.43 16.13 3.12
CA GLN A 219 4.58 15.52 3.78
C GLN A 219 4.24 14.28 4.60
N ILE A 220 2.97 13.84 4.59
CA ILE A 220 2.52 12.63 5.29
C ILE A 220 2.35 11.49 4.29
N GLY A 221 2.97 10.35 4.59
CA GLY A 221 2.83 9.10 3.84
C GLY A 221 2.61 7.92 4.78
N PHE A 222 2.29 6.75 4.23
CA PHE A 222 2.00 5.55 5.01
C PHE A 222 2.87 4.38 4.57
N TYR A 223 3.38 3.63 5.53
CA TYR A 223 4.08 2.36 5.34
C TYR A 223 3.19 1.23 5.85
N CYS A 224 2.62 0.45 4.95
CA CYS A 224 1.63 -0.57 5.26
C CYS A 224 2.15 -1.98 4.98
N SER A 225 1.82 -2.93 5.86
CA SER A 225 2.06 -4.34 5.58
C SER A 225 0.93 -4.94 4.74
N VAL A 226 1.30 -5.83 3.81
CA VAL A 226 0.38 -6.64 3.02
C VAL A 226 0.71 -8.12 3.15
N ASP A 227 -0.32 -8.95 3.09
CA ASP A 227 -0.22 -10.39 3.28
C ASP A 227 -0.97 -11.18 2.19
N ALA A 228 -1.16 -12.48 2.42
CA ALA A 228 -1.85 -13.37 1.49
C ALA A 228 -3.40 -13.25 1.55
N ASP A 229 -3.96 -12.45 2.47
CA ASP A 229 -5.39 -12.15 2.48
C ASP A 229 -5.68 -11.14 1.35
N PHE A 230 -5.73 -11.67 0.13
CA PHE A 230 -5.65 -10.92 -1.12
C PHE A 230 -6.65 -9.76 -1.19
N PHE A 231 -7.94 -10.06 -1.01
CA PHE A 231 -9.00 -9.06 -1.13
C PHE A 231 -9.01 -8.09 0.05
N LEU A 232 -8.70 -8.57 1.27
CA LEU A 232 -8.62 -7.70 2.44
C LEU A 232 -7.46 -6.73 2.32
N SER A 233 -6.31 -7.17 1.82
CA SER A 233 -5.15 -6.31 1.56
C SER A 233 -5.48 -5.22 0.54
N ILE A 234 -6.15 -5.55 -0.58
CA ILE A 234 -6.62 -4.55 -1.56
C ILE A 234 -7.59 -3.55 -0.89
N ALA A 235 -8.59 -4.07 -0.18
CA ALA A 235 -9.63 -3.26 0.44
C ALA A 235 -9.06 -2.35 1.54
N LYS A 236 -8.11 -2.82 2.36
CA LYS A 236 -7.44 -2.04 3.41
C LYS A 236 -6.69 -0.85 2.85
N LEU A 237 -5.91 -1.04 1.79
CA LEU A 237 -5.15 0.05 1.16
C LEU A 237 -6.07 1.11 0.55
N LYS A 238 -7.17 0.69 -0.10
CA LYS A 238 -8.17 1.61 -0.64
C LYS A 238 -8.94 2.34 0.46
N ALA A 239 -9.36 1.62 1.51
CA ALA A 239 -10.02 2.20 2.67
C ALA A 239 -9.13 3.24 3.36
N LEU A 240 -7.82 2.98 3.52
CA LEU A 240 -6.87 3.94 4.07
C LEU A 240 -6.85 5.25 3.28
N ARG A 241 -6.79 5.19 1.94
CA ARG A 241 -6.83 6.38 1.08
C ARG A 241 -8.12 7.17 1.25
N ILE A 242 -9.27 6.48 1.28
CA ILE A 242 -10.58 7.11 1.43
C ILE A 242 -10.68 7.80 2.79
N LEU A 243 -10.32 7.10 3.87
CA LEU A 243 -10.36 7.63 5.23
C LEU A 243 -9.40 8.81 5.40
N TRP A 244 -8.18 8.71 4.86
CA TRP A 244 -7.22 9.81 4.91
C TRP A 244 -7.71 11.03 4.14
N ASN A 245 -8.28 10.84 2.94
CA ASN A 245 -8.87 11.95 2.17
C ASN A 245 -10.04 12.61 2.90
N ASN A 246 -10.84 11.85 3.65
CA ASN A 246 -11.90 12.42 4.49
C ASN A 246 -11.33 13.29 5.61
N ILE A 247 -10.21 12.88 6.22
CA ILE A 247 -9.50 13.69 7.21
C ILE A 247 -8.94 14.96 6.55
N LEU A 248 -8.24 14.85 5.43
CA LEU A 248 -7.72 16.01 4.69
C LEU A 248 -8.83 17.01 4.33
N ALA A 249 -9.99 16.52 3.90
CA ALA A 249 -11.15 17.34 3.62
C ALA A 249 -11.65 18.12 4.86
N ALA A 250 -11.59 17.52 6.06
CA ALA A 250 -11.92 18.21 7.31
C ALA A 250 -10.94 19.36 7.64
N TYR A 251 -9.68 19.26 7.21
CA TYR A 251 -8.69 20.35 7.29
C TYR A 251 -8.78 21.33 6.11
N ASN A 252 -9.73 21.17 5.19
CA ASN A 252 -9.88 21.94 3.94
C ASN A 252 -8.64 21.87 3.03
N VAL A 253 -7.95 20.73 3.03
CA VAL A 253 -6.76 20.50 2.20
C VAL A 253 -6.98 19.31 1.28
N THR A 254 -6.17 19.24 0.22
CA THR A 254 -6.19 18.11 -0.72
C THR A 254 -4.78 17.60 -0.92
N GLY A 255 -4.61 16.30 -1.12
CA GLY A 255 -3.27 15.74 -1.29
C GLY A 255 -3.30 14.33 -1.82
N ALA A 256 -2.29 13.98 -2.62
CA ALA A 256 -2.10 12.62 -3.06
C ALA A 256 -1.56 11.79 -1.90
N THR A 257 -2.34 10.80 -1.44
CA THR A 257 -1.86 9.86 -0.42
C THR A 257 -0.74 9.00 -1.01
N GLN A 258 0.40 8.92 -0.34
CA GLN A 258 1.51 8.08 -0.75
C GLN A 258 1.58 6.87 0.18
N ILE A 259 1.57 5.67 -0.40
CA ILE A 259 1.59 4.43 0.35
C ILE A 259 2.76 3.58 -0.12
N HIS A 260 3.66 3.28 0.80
CA HIS A 260 4.66 2.23 0.67
C HIS A 260 4.08 0.95 1.24
N THR A 261 4.10 -0.13 0.47
CA THR A 261 3.66 -1.45 0.94
C THR A 261 4.83 -2.39 1.09
N VAL A 262 4.84 -3.16 2.18
CA VAL A 262 5.81 -4.22 2.41
C VAL A 262 5.13 -5.58 2.50
N SER A 263 5.63 -6.56 1.76
CA SER A 263 5.37 -7.97 2.04
C SER A 263 6.51 -8.53 2.88
N THR A 264 6.24 -8.79 4.16
CA THR A 264 7.20 -9.44 5.06
C THR A 264 7.40 -10.91 4.70
N ALA A 265 8.62 -11.40 4.95
CA ALA A 265 8.96 -12.79 4.75
C ALA A 265 8.19 -13.69 5.73
N TRP A 266 7.67 -14.81 5.23
CA TRP A 266 6.96 -15.78 6.05
C TRP A 266 7.77 -17.05 6.23
N ILE A 267 8.31 -17.23 7.42
CA ILE A 267 9.06 -18.45 7.77
C ILE A 267 8.11 -19.39 8.50
N LYS A 268 7.31 -20.14 7.74
CA LYS A 268 6.56 -21.30 8.27
C LYS A 268 7.12 -22.58 7.68
N ASP A 269 7.60 -23.46 8.56
CA ASP A 269 8.22 -24.75 8.22
C ASP A 269 7.36 -25.59 7.27
N SER A 270 6.03 -25.58 7.45
CA SER A 270 5.08 -26.34 6.63
C SER A 270 5.00 -25.90 5.16
N PHE A 271 5.49 -24.71 4.84
CA PHE A 271 5.47 -24.14 3.50
C PHE A 271 6.90 -23.93 2.95
N GLN A 272 7.93 -24.44 3.63
CA GLN A 272 9.30 -24.36 3.17
C GLN A 272 9.56 -25.33 2.00
N PRO A 273 10.51 -25.01 1.09
CA PRO A 273 11.39 -23.84 1.10
C PRO A 273 10.93 -22.69 0.17
N HIS A 274 9.72 -22.74 -0.40
CA HIS A 274 9.29 -21.79 -1.45
C HIS A 274 7.93 -21.13 -1.20
N GLY A 275 7.32 -21.36 -0.04
CA GLY A 275 6.03 -20.79 0.33
C GLY A 275 6.04 -19.26 0.36
N ASN A 276 7.17 -18.66 0.71
CA ASN A 276 7.29 -17.21 0.72
C ASN A 276 7.21 -16.60 -0.69
N LEU A 277 7.68 -17.30 -1.73
CA LEU A 277 7.58 -16.80 -3.11
C LEU A 277 6.12 -16.71 -3.58
N ILE A 278 5.32 -17.75 -3.28
CA ILE A 278 3.88 -17.76 -3.61
C ILE A 278 3.16 -16.66 -2.83
N LYS A 279 3.39 -16.58 -1.51
CA LYS A 279 2.78 -15.57 -0.65
C LYS A 279 3.15 -14.15 -1.09
N SER A 280 4.43 -13.89 -1.34
CA SER A 280 4.92 -12.57 -1.70
C SER A 280 4.40 -12.14 -3.07
N THR A 281 4.25 -13.06 -4.02
CA THR A 281 3.62 -12.77 -5.31
C THR A 281 2.15 -12.37 -5.13
N THR A 282 1.38 -13.11 -4.33
CA THR A 282 -0.02 -12.76 -4.01
C THR A 282 -0.13 -11.42 -3.28
N ALA A 283 0.73 -11.18 -2.30
CA ALA A 283 0.76 -9.93 -1.53
C ALA A 283 1.16 -8.73 -2.41
N ALA A 284 2.14 -8.91 -3.30
CA ALA A 284 2.56 -7.92 -4.28
C ALA A 284 1.43 -7.57 -5.25
N LEU A 285 0.73 -8.59 -5.77
CA LEU A 285 -0.44 -8.39 -6.61
C LEU A 285 -1.53 -7.58 -5.87
N ALA A 286 -1.82 -7.93 -4.61
CA ALA A 286 -2.77 -7.21 -3.78
C ALA A 286 -2.33 -5.75 -3.53
N ALA A 287 -1.05 -5.52 -3.27
CA ALA A 287 -0.50 -4.18 -3.08
C ALA A 287 -0.62 -3.30 -4.34
N ILE A 288 -0.32 -3.86 -5.52
CA ILE A 288 -0.43 -3.15 -6.80
C ILE A 288 -1.90 -2.83 -7.10
N MET A 289 -2.80 -3.79 -6.91
CA MET A 289 -4.25 -3.60 -7.10
C MET A 289 -4.90 -2.66 -6.06
N GLY A 290 -4.36 -2.63 -4.83
CA GLY A 290 -4.70 -1.64 -3.80
C GLY A 290 -4.07 -0.27 -4.06
N GLY A 291 -3.19 -0.17 -5.07
CA GLY A 291 -2.66 1.06 -5.61
C GLY A 291 -1.46 1.61 -4.88
N CYS A 292 -0.57 0.78 -4.33
CA CYS A 292 0.69 1.24 -3.72
C CYS A 292 1.50 2.17 -4.64
N ASN A 293 2.30 3.05 -4.03
CA ASN A 293 3.24 3.93 -4.71
C ASN A 293 4.65 3.33 -4.71
N TYR A 294 5.00 2.63 -3.63
CA TYR A 294 6.25 1.93 -3.45
C TYR A 294 5.96 0.50 -2.98
N LEU A 295 6.66 -0.48 -3.53
CA LEU A 295 6.50 -1.89 -3.17
C LEU A 295 7.84 -2.47 -2.76
N THR A 296 7.90 -2.98 -1.53
CA THR A 296 9.02 -3.78 -1.01
C THR A 296 8.57 -5.22 -0.79
N ILE A 297 9.34 -6.17 -1.30
CA ILE A 297 9.15 -7.59 -1.02
C ILE A 297 10.38 -8.06 -0.25
N GLN A 298 10.19 -8.48 1.01
CA GLN A 298 11.27 -9.03 1.80
C GLN A 298 11.58 -10.45 1.34
N PRO A 299 12.86 -10.77 1.06
CA PRO A 299 13.24 -12.11 0.68
C PRO A 299 13.17 -13.06 1.87
N GLU A 300 12.97 -14.35 1.57
CA GLU A 300 13.01 -15.42 2.58
C GLU A 300 14.43 -15.69 3.09
N SER A 301 15.40 -15.55 2.19
CA SER A 301 16.83 -15.59 2.47
C SER A 301 17.46 -14.35 1.87
N GLU A 302 18.28 -13.66 2.66
CA GLU A 302 19.08 -12.53 2.17
C GLU A 302 20.14 -12.96 1.15
N SER A 303 20.42 -14.26 1.04
CA SER A 303 21.32 -14.82 0.02
C SER A 303 20.64 -15.04 -1.34
N GLU A 304 21.45 -15.02 -2.39
CA GLU A 304 21.04 -15.46 -3.72
C GLU A 304 20.80 -16.98 -3.75
N PRO A 305 19.76 -17.49 -4.45
CA PRO A 305 18.87 -16.79 -5.38
C PRO A 305 17.62 -16.15 -4.75
N GLY A 306 17.40 -16.31 -3.44
CA GLY A 306 16.18 -15.87 -2.75
C GLY A 306 15.97 -14.37 -2.83
N ASN A 307 17.06 -13.61 -2.67
CA ASN A 307 17.04 -12.16 -2.77
C ASN A 307 16.62 -11.67 -4.17
N ARG A 308 17.26 -12.20 -5.23
CA ARG A 308 16.88 -11.89 -6.61
C ARG A 308 15.42 -12.25 -6.91
N ALA A 309 14.94 -13.39 -6.42
CA ALA A 309 13.55 -13.79 -6.64
C ALA A 309 12.57 -12.73 -6.09
N ALA A 310 12.80 -12.24 -4.87
CA ALA A 310 11.99 -11.17 -4.27
C ALA A 310 12.03 -9.87 -5.08
N ARG A 311 13.22 -9.45 -5.55
CA ARG A 311 13.36 -8.23 -6.37
C ARG A 311 12.64 -8.33 -7.71
N LEU A 312 12.63 -9.50 -8.34
CA LEU A 312 12.08 -9.68 -9.69
C LEU A 312 10.55 -9.82 -9.74
N VAL A 313 9.88 -10.23 -8.66
CA VAL A 313 8.41 -10.37 -8.63
C VAL A 313 7.71 -9.10 -9.12
N SER A 314 8.13 -7.93 -8.62
CA SER A 314 7.56 -6.63 -9.02
C SER A 314 7.72 -6.36 -10.52
N ASN A 315 8.89 -6.69 -11.09
CA ASN A 315 9.19 -6.49 -12.50
C ASN A 315 8.36 -7.42 -13.39
N VAL A 316 8.24 -8.70 -13.02
CA VAL A 316 7.37 -9.67 -13.74
C VAL A 316 5.92 -9.20 -13.72
N LEU A 317 5.43 -8.71 -12.58
CA LEU A 317 4.06 -8.19 -12.46
C LEU A 317 3.84 -6.92 -13.32
N ARG A 318 4.86 -6.08 -13.47
CA ARG A 318 4.82 -4.88 -14.31
C ARG A 318 4.91 -5.19 -15.79
N ASP A 319 5.98 -5.88 -16.18
CA ASP A 319 6.45 -5.96 -17.56
C ASP A 319 5.85 -7.14 -18.31
N GLU A 320 5.66 -8.28 -17.62
CA GLU A 320 5.13 -9.52 -18.24
C GLU A 320 3.63 -9.72 -17.95
N SER A 321 3.18 -9.37 -16.74
CA SER A 321 1.75 -9.48 -16.37
C SER A 321 0.94 -8.23 -16.72
N HIS A 322 1.61 -7.16 -17.16
CA HIS A 322 1.00 -5.92 -17.67
C HIS A 322 0.08 -5.19 -16.69
N LEU A 323 0.31 -5.32 -15.38
CA LEU A 323 -0.54 -4.67 -14.37
C LEU A 323 -0.40 -3.14 -14.35
N ALA A 324 0.60 -2.60 -15.05
CA ALA A 324 0.78 -1.17 -15.29
C ALA A 324 -0.23 -0.55 -16.28
N LYS A 325 -0.95 -1.36 -17.09
CA LYS A 325 -1.78 -0.84 -18.20
C LYS A 325 -3.11 -0.19 -17.76
N VAL A 326 -3.64 -0.56 -16.60
CA VAL A 326 -4.94 -0.08 -16.10
C VAL A 326 -4.74 0.46 -14.70
N ALA A 327 -5.20 1.70 -14.44
CA ALA A 327 -5.03 2.37 -13.15
C ALA A 327 -5.65 1.60 -11.97
N ASP A 328 -6.84 1.03 -12.19
CA ASP A 328 -7.57 0.25 -11.18
C ASP A 328 -8.36 -0.90 -11.82
N PRO A 329 -7.78 -2.10 -11.96
CA PRO A 329 -8.50 -3.25 -12.52
C PRO A 329 -9.60 -3.79 -11.59
N THR A 330 -9.66 -3.32 -10.34
CA THR A 330 -10.62 -3.82 -9.34
C THR A 330 -11.85 -2.93 -9.21
N ALA A 331 -11.86 -1.76 -9.85
CA ALA A 331 -12.98 -0.84 -9.84
C ALA A 331 -14.23 -1.49 -10.46
N GLY A 332 -15.37 -1.37 -9.78
CA GLY A 332 -16.64 -1.98 -10.18
C GLY A 332 -16.88 -3.40 -9.65
N SER A 333 -15.94 -3.96 -8.88
CA SER A 333 -16.16 -5.21 -8.15
C SER A 333 -17.11 -5.00 -6.96
N TYR A 334 -18.31 -5.56 -7.03
CA TYR A 334 -19.32 -5.45 -5.96
C TYR A 334 -18.85 -6.00 -4.61
N TYR A 335 -18.00 -7.04 -4.65
CA TYR A 335 -17.42 -7.61 -3.44
C TYR A 335 -16.44 -6.63 -2.79
N LEU A 336 -15.49 -6.09 -3.56
CA LEU A 336 -14.49 -5.16 -3.02
C LEU A 336 -15.15 -3.86 -2.57
N ASP A 337 -16.10 -3.32 -3.33
CA ASP A 337 -16.85 -2.13 -2.94
C ASP A 337 -17.58 -2.35 -1.61
N SER A 338 -18.21 -3.53 -1.41
CA SER A 338 -18.80 -3.90 -0.12
C SER A 338 -17.76 -3.97 1.00
N LEU A 339 -16.63 -4.66 0.78
CA LEU A 339 -15.60 -4.85 1.79
C LEU A 339 -14.93 -3.53 2.20
N ILE A 340 -14.63 -2.67 1.22
CA ILE A 340 -14.11 -1.32 1.43
C ILE A 340 -15.13 -0.49 2.21
N THR A 341 -16.41 -0.53 1.84
CA THR A 341 -17.47 0.18 2.56
C THR A 341 -17.52 -0.22 4.03
N GLN A 342 -17.51 -1.53 4.32
CA GLN A 342 -17.50 -2.04 5.68
C GLN A 342 -16.29 -1.56 6.48
N LEU A 343 -15.10 -1.59 5.88
CA LEU A 343 -13.87 -1.10 6.52
C LEU A 343 -13.94 0.40 6.81
N VAL A 344 -14.37 1.20 5.83
CA VAL A 344 -14.49 2.66 5.95
C VAL A 344 -15.51 3.03 7.03
N GLU A 345 -16.72 2.48 6.98
CA GLU A 345 -17.79 2.81 7.94
C GLU A 345 -17.40 2.43 9.36
N LYS A 346 -16.90 1.22 9.58
CA LYS A 346 -16.53 0.74 10.92
C LYS A 346 -15.35 1.52 11.47
N SER A 347 -14.32 1.75 10.65
CA SER A 347 -13.15 2.55 11.06
C SER A 347 -13.57 3.98 11.39
N TRP A 348 -14.39 4.62 10.54
CA TRP A 348 -14.84 5.98 10.78
C TRP A 348 -15.70 6.12 12.04
N GLN A 349 -16.62 5.17 12.29
CA GLN A 349 -17.42 5.13 13.52
C GLN A 349 -16.55 4.99 14.77
N GLN A 350 -15.56 4.11 14.73
CA GLN A 350 -14.62 3.92 15.84
C GLN A 350 -13.77 5.19 16.05
N PHE A 351 -13.31 5.82 14.97
CA PHE A 351 -12.55 7.08 14.99
C PHE A 351 -13.28 8.20 15.70
N LEU A 352 -14.53 8.47 15.32
CA LEU A 352 -15.35 9.51 15.94
C LEU A 352 -15.62 9.24 17.42
N THR A 353 -15.69 7.96 17.82
CA THR A 353 -15.94 7.59 19.21
C THR A 353 -14.68 7.80 20.06
N SER A 354 -13.49 7.49 19.54
CA SER A 354 -12.23 7.64 20.26
C SER A 354 -11.77 9.09 20.44
N THR A 355 -12.19 10.01 19.58
CA THR A 355 -11.88 11.45 19.71
C THR A 355 -12.83 12.20 20.67
N ASN A 356 -13.90 11.56 21.13
CA ASN A 356 -14.88 12.15 22.07
C ASN A 356 -14.62 11.77 23.55
N VAL A 357 -13.45 11.22 23.85
CA VAL A 357 -12.95 10.91 25.20
C VAL A 357 -11.62 11.64 25.37
#